data_AF-A0A0J7JW89-F1
#
_entry.id   AF-A0A0J7JW89-F1
#
_cell.length_a   1.000
_cell.length_b   1.000
_cell.length_c   1.000
_cell.angle_alpha   90.00
_cell.angle_beta   90.00
_cell.angle_gamma   90.00
#
_symmetry.space_group_name_H-M   'P 1'
#
loop_
_entity.id
_entity.type
_entity.pdbx_description
1 polymer ?
#
loop_
_entity_poly.entity_id
_entity_poly.type
_entity_poly.pdbx_seq_one_letter_code
_entity_poly.pdbx_strand_id
1 'polypeptide(L)'
;MCVSEFPYENENRSLFVFLPTILRRPVDFSERRFAANGVFDLIERLSTEEAMCTLRNLLDSDTPENADDSCVIEPYFNLEIDIPMLPFFDALGLEELLKPDAINLDSFFVNDDSVHLGNAMHRIRVKVTETYTTAGAVNVIYSGQGIPGLGKRVYCGYDHPFVWLIYDKTRRNVLFAGVSNNFDYMSPSATSRY
;
A
#
# COMPACT_ATOMS: atom_id res chain seq x y z
N MET A 1 -17.53 -7.21 3.60
CA MET A 1 -16.07 -7.23 3.45
C MET A 1 -15.60 -8.60 3.86
N CYS A 2 -14.76 -9.20 3.04
CA CYS A 2 -14.03 -10.39 3.44
C CYS A 2 -12.59 -9.98 3.79
N VAL A 3 -12.03 -10.66 4.79
CA VAL A 3 -10.64 -10.49 5.22
C VAL A 3 -9.95 -11.83 5.22
N SER A 4 -8.76 -11.90 4.64
CA SER A 4 -7.88 -13.06 4.69
C SER A 4 -6.56 -12.65 5.36
N GLU A 5 -6.05 -13.51 6.23
CA GLU A 5 -4.77 -13.31 6.93
C GLU A 5 -3.75 -14.35 6.46
N PHE A 6 -2.55 -13.88 6.13
CA PHE A 6 -1.39 -14.70 5.73
C PHE A 6 -0.23 -14.41 6.69
N PRO A 7 -0.05 -15.23 7.75
CA PRO A 7 1.02 -15.03 8.72
C PRO A 7 2.39 -15.33 8.11
N TYR A 8 3.41 -14.60 8.55
CA TYR A 8 4.80 -14.80 8.13
C TYR A 8 5.42 -15.89 9.02
N GLU A 9 6.18 -16.80 8.42
CA GLU A 9 6.83 -17.87 9.18
C GLU A 9 7.74 -17.31 10.28
N ASN A 10 7.50 -17.76 11.52
CA ASN A 10 8.28 -17.38 12.71
C ASN A 10 8.31 -15.88 13.04
N GLU A 11 7.40 -15.08 12.49
CA GLU A 11 7.27 -13.65 12.78
C GLU A 11 5.86 -13.33 13.30
N ASN A 12 5.74 -12.40 14.25
CA ASN A 12 4.45 -11.81 14.64
C ASN A 12 3.99 -10.74 13.65
N ARG A 13 4.04 -11.09 12.36
CA ARG A 13 3.68 -10.23 11.25
C ARG A 13 2.77 -11.00 10.29
N SER A 14 1.75 -10.32 9.78
CA SER A 14 0.82 -10.91 8.83
C SER A 14 0.52 -9.96 7.68
N LEU A 15 0.34 -10.54 6.50
CA LEU A 15 -0.29 -9.86 5.37
C LEU A 15 -1.80 -10.04 5.51
N PHE A 16 -2.53 -8.95 5.56
CA PHE A 16 -3.99 -8.96 5.50
C PHE A 16 -4.45 -8.47 4.14
N VAL A 17 -5.44 -9.15 3.57
CA VAL A 17 -6.09 -8.79 2.30
C VAL A 17 -7.58 -8.55 2.56
N PHE A 18 -8.07 -7.39 2.13
CA PHE A 18 -9.45 -6.95 2.30
C PHE A 18 -10.13 -6.85 0.95
N LEU A 19 -11.21 -7.60 0.81
CA LEU A 19 -11.99 -7.60 -0.40
C LEU A 19 -13.24 -6.74 -0.20
N PRO A 20 -13.45 -5.70 -1.04
CA PRO A 20 -14.65 -4.90 -1.05
C PRO A 20 -15.79 -5.68 -1.73
N THR A 21 -16.23 -6.78 -1.11
CA THR A 21 -17.32 -7.63 -1.61
C THR A 21 -18.65 -7.28 -0.95
N ILE A 22 -19.71 -7.31 -1.77
CA ILE A 22 -21.10 -7.55 -1.33
C ILE A 22 -21.33 -9.05 -1.54
N LEU A 23 -21.41 -9.82 -0.46
CA LEU A 23 -21.80 -11.23 -0.56
C LEU A 23 -23.31 -11.29 -0.85
N ARG A 24 -23.71 -11.72 -2.05
CA ARG A 24 -25.07 -12.23 -2.28
C ARG A 24 -25.02 -13.74 -2.03
N ARG A 25 -25.83 -14.22 -1.08
CA ARG A 25 -26.07 -15.67 -0.90
C ARG A 25 -27.11 -16.14 -1.94
N PRO A 26 -27.02 -17.38 -2.46
CA PRO A 26 -26.08 -18.45 -2.10
C PRO A 26 -24.71 -18.32 -2.79
N VAL A 27 -23.71 -18.94 -2.16
CA VAL A 27 -22.27 -18.79 -2.44
C VAL A 27 -21.90 -19.46 -3.77
N ASP A 28 -21.98 -18.70 -4.85
CA ASP A 28 -21.22 -18.97 -6.07
C ASP A 28 -20.08 -17.94 -6.15
N PHE A 29 -18.84 -18.41 -6.11
CA PHE A 29 -17.66 -17.55 -6.22
C PHE A 29 -17.63 -16.78 -7.54
N SER A 30 -18.29 -17.29 -8.58
CA SER A 30 -18.41 -16.65 -9.89
C SER A 30 -19.36 -15.44 -9.89
N GLU A 31 -20.19 -15.25 -8.86
CA GLU A 31 -21.16 -14.16 -8.77
C GLU A 31 -20.72 -12.97 -7.89
N ARG A 32 -19.44 -12.91 -7.46
CA ARG A 32 -18.94 -11.75 -6.70
C ARG A 32 -19.04 -10.48 -7.55
N ARG A 33 -20.04 -9.64 -7.24
CA ARG A 33 -20.14 -8.30 -7.81
C ARG A 33 -19.31 -7.34 -6.98
N PHE A 34 -18.26 -6.80 -7.59
CA PHE A 34 -17.52 -5.67 -7.04
C PHE A 34 -18.25 -4.39 -7.44
N ALA A 35 -18.53 -3.53 -6.46
CA ALA A 35 -19.01 -2.19 -6.75
C ALA A 35 -17.89 -1.43 -7.49
N ALA A 36 -18.23 -0.60 -8.47
CA ALA A 36 -17.26 0.19 -9.23
C ALA A 36 -16.35 1.04 -8.32
N ASN A 37 -16.90 1.48 -7.16
CA ASN A 37 -16.18 2.26 -6.14
C ASN A 37 -15.86 1.46 -4.88
N GLY A 38 -15.94 0.12 -4.91
CA GLY A 38 -15.94 -0.70 -3.69
C GLY A 38 -14.71 -0.51 -2.79
N VAL A 39 -13.53 -0.25 -3.37
CA VAL A 39 -12.32 0.09 -2.61
C VAL A 39 -12.42 1.46 -1.95
N PHE A 40 -12.92 2.47 -2.67
CA PHE A 40 -13.09 3.80 -2.12
C PHE A 40 -14.09 3.79 -0.96
N ASP A 41 -15.25 3.15 -1.17
CA ASP A 41 -16.29 2.99 -0.14
C ASP A 41 -15.75 2.23 1.08
N LEU A 42 -14.87 1.25 0.85
CA LEU A 42 -14.19 0.53 1.93
C LEU A 42 -13.25 1.46 2.71
N ILE A 43 -12.41 2.23 2.04
CA ILE A 43 -11.49 3.18 2.68
C ILE A 43 -12.25 4.25 3.46
N GLU A 44 -13.31 4.80 2.89
CA GLU A 44 -14.18 5.78 3.56
C GLU A 44 -14.79 5.18 4.83
N ARG A 45 -15.36 3.97 4.74
CA ARG A 45 -15.90 3.28 5.93
C ARG A 45 -14.83 3.03 6.99
N LEU A 46 -13.64 2.59 6.58
CA LEU A 46 -12.50 2.38 7.47
C LEU A 46 -11.93 3.69 8.02
N SER A 47 -12.32 4.86 7.54
CA SER A 47 -11.86 6.15 8.05
C SER A 47 -12.66 6.63 9.27
N THR A 48 -13.74 5.92 9.64
CA THR A 48 -14.52 6.21 10.85
C THR A 48 -13.87 5.63 12.11
N GLU A 49 -14.01 6.30 13.25
CA GLU A 49 -13.43 5.84 14.52
C GLU A 49 -13.94 4.45 14.94
N GLU A 50 -15.24 4.21 14.78
CA GLU A 50 -15.87 2.92 15.10
C GLU A 50 -15.30 1.78 14.24
N ALA A 51 -15.20 2.00 12.92
CA ALA A 51 -14.64 1.00 12.02
C ALA A 51 -13.14 0.79 12.25
N MET A 52 -12.38 1.83 12.58
CA MET A 52 -10.96 1.71 12.94
C MET A 52 -10.75 0.91 14.22
N CYS A 53 -11.57 1.13 15.25
CA CYS A 53 -11.54 0.33 16.48
C CYS A 53 -11.85 -1.14 16.17
N THR A 54 -12.86 -1.39 15.34
CA THR A 54 -13.21 -2.75 14.89
C THR A 54 -12.07 -3.40 14.10
N LEU A 55 -11.44 -2.65 13.19
CA LEU A 55 -10.31 -3.12 12.39
C LEU A 55 -9.12 -3.49 13.30
N ARG A 56 -8.76 -2.65 14.27
CA ARG A 56 -7.67 -2.94 15.21
C ARG A 56 -7.92 -4.22 15.98
N ASN A 57 -9.13 -4.40 16.51
CA ASN A 57 -9.50 -5.62 17.22
C ASN A 57 -9.40 -6.86 16.32
N LEU A 58 -9.78 -6.73 15.04
CA LEU A 58 -9.64 -7.80 14.05
C LEU A 58 -8.16 -8.12 13.75
N LEU A 59 -7.32 -7.10 13.57
CA LEU A 59 -5.89 -7.28 13.28
C LEU A 59 -5.10 -7.87 14.47
N ASP A 60 -5.54 -7.59 15.69
CA ASP A 60 -4.90 -8.08 16.92
C ASP A 60 -5.42 -9.46 17.34
N SER A 61 -6.58 -9.90 16.83
CA SER A 61 -7.09 -11.23 17.12
C SER A 61 -6.26 -12.32 16.45
N ASP A 62 -6.12 -13.45 17.13
CA ASP A 62 -5.65 -14.68 16.50
C ASP A 62 -6.78 -15.21 15.62
N THR A 63 -6.45 -15.58 14.38
CA THR A 63 -7.43 -16.17 13.47
C THR A 63 -7.92 -17.48 14.10
N PRO A 64 -9.23 -17.65 14.37
CA PRO A 64 -9.71 -18.90 14.92
C PRO A 64 -9.49 -20.02 13.90
N GLU A 65 -9.03 -21.19 14.35
CA GLU A 65 -8.78 -22.40 13.53
C GLU A 65 -10.00 -22.88 12.70
N ASN A 66 -11.19 -22.29 12.93
CA ASN A 66 -12.45 -22.61 12.27
C ASN A 66 -13.04 -21.41 11.50
N ALA A 67 -12.22 -20.45 11.08
CA ALA A 67 -12.68 -19.40 10.18
C ALA A 67 -13.19 -20.04 8.88
N ASP A 68 -14.46 -19.78 8.56
CA ASP A 68 -15.14 -20.29 7.38
C ASP A 68 -14.26 -20.09 6.12
N ASP A 69 -13.79 -21.19 5.52
CA ASP A 69 -12.91 -21.27 4.33
C ASP A 69 -13.49 -20.57 3.08
N SER A 70 -14.69 -20.00 3.19
CA SER A 70 -15.45 -19.37 2.11
C SER A 70 -14.80 -18.10 1.54
N CYS A 71 -13.65 -17.66 2.08
CA CYS A 71 -12.94 -16.51 1.57
C CYS A 71 -11.42 -16.54 1.68
N VAL A 72 -10.78 -17.58 1.15
CA VAL A 72 -9.33 -17.61 0.96
C VAL A 72 -8.99 -17.19 -0.47
N ILE A 73 -8.22 -16.11 -0.62
CA ILE A 73 -7.59 -15.70 -1.89
C ILE A 73 -6.08 -15.76 -1.64
N GLU A 74 -5.34 -16.63 -2.33
CA GLU A 74 -3.89 -16.87 -2.10
C GLU A 74 -2.95 -15.83 -2.73
N PRO A 75 -2.64 -14.70 -2.08
CA PRO A 75 -2.26 -13.49 -2.78
C PRO A 75 -0.98 -13.66 -3.63
N TYR A 76 -1.07 -13.46 -4.95
CA TYR A 76 0.08 -13.35 -5.85
C TYR A 76 0.15 -11.97 -6.51
N PHE A 77 1.11 -11.14 -6.11
CA PHE A 77 1.37 -9.86 -6.76
C PHE A 77 2.80 -9.35 -6.54
N ASN A 78 3.29 -8.54 -7.47
CA ASN A 78 4.60 -7.90 -7.42
C ASN A 78 4.43 -6.45 -7.86
N LEU A 79 4.75 -5.51 -6.99
CA LEU A 79 4.70 -4.08 -7.27
C LEU A 79 6.05 -3.42 -6.96
N GLU A 80 6.41 -2.48 -7.81
CA GLU A 80 7.49 -1.53 -7.64
C GLU A 80 6.97 -0.16 -8.05
N ILE A 81 6.92 0.79 -7.12
CA ILE A 81 6.29 2.10 -7.32
C ILE A 81 7.17 3.19 -6.75
N ASP A 82 7.40 4.22 -7.57
CA ASP A 82 7.98 5.50 -7.15
C ASP A 82 6.87 6.50 -6.83
N ILE A 83 6.81 6.93 -5.57
CA ILE A 83 5.83 7.89 -5.08
C ILE A 83 6.53 9.24 -4.85
N PRO A 84 6.24 10.27 -5.65
CA PRO A 84 6.77 11.62 -5.40
C PRO A 84 6.15 12.18 -4.13
N MET A 85 6.98 12.72 -3.23
CA MET A 85 6.54 13.15 -1.91
C MET A 85 6.05 14.61 -1.86
N LEU A 86 6.43 15.48 -2.81
CA LEU A 86 6.01 16.89 -2.79
C LEU A 86 4.49 17.07 -2.67
N PRO A 87 3.64 16.38 -3.48
CA PRO A 87 2.20 16.54 -3.38
C PRO A 87 1.65 16.20 -1.99
N PHE A 88 2.32 15.29 -1.26
CA PHE A 88 1.94 14.92 0.09
C PHE A 88 2.38 15.98 1.11
N PHE A 89 3.55 16.58 0.95
CA PHE A 89 3.98 17.68 1.80
C PHE A 89 3.03 18.87 1.68
N ASP A 90 2.63 19.22 0.47
CA ASP A 90 1.63 20.28 0.25
C ASP A 90 0.29 19.93 0.91
N ALA A 91 -0.21 18.70 0.71
CA ALA A 91 -1.47 18.24 1.31
C ALA A 91 -1.42 18.18 2.85
N LEU A 92 -0.24 18.01 3.45
CA LEU A 92 -0.02 18.00 4.90
C LEU A 92 0.31 19.40 5.46
N GLY A 93 0.36 20.44 4.63
CA GLY A 93 0.71 21.80 5.05
C GLY A 93 2.19 21.97 5.41
N LEU A 94 3.07 21.13 4.86
CA LEU A 94 4.52 21.13 5.07
C LEU A 94 5.27 21.92 3.99
N GLU A 95 4.61 22.88 3.36
CA GLU A 95 5.16 23.68 2.26
C GLU A 95 6.45 24.44 2.64
N GLU A 96 6.62 24.74 3.93
CA GLU A 96 7.80 25.43 4.45
C GLU A 96 9.08 24.59 4.24
N LEU A 97 8.99 23.25 4.21
CA LEU A 97 10.15 22.40 3.90
C LEU A 97 10.68 22.61 2.48
N LEU A 98 9.81 23.05 1.57
CA LEU A 98 10.12 23.24 0.15
C LEU A 98 10.61 24.66 -0.14
N LYS A 99 10.47 25.59 0.81
CA LYS A 99 10.78 27.01 0.62
C LYS A 99 12.19 27.32 1.18
N PRO A 100 13.03 28.02 0.40
CA PRO A 100 14.29 28.54 0.90
C PRO A 100 14.05 29.41 2.14
N ASP A 101 14.90 29.27 3.17
CA ASP A 101 14.90 30.07 4.42
C ASP A 101 13.61 30.02 5.26
N ALA A 102 12.65 29.14 4.94
CA ALA A 102 11.42 29.01 5.71
C ALA A 102 11.59 28.17 6.98
N ILE A 103 12.55 27.23 6.99
CA ILE A 103 12.89 26.37 8.13
C ILE A 103 14.41 26.35 8.29
N ASN A 104 14.88 26.43 9.54
CA ASN A 104 16.30 26.24 9.85
C ASN A 104 16.67 24.74 9.72
N LEU A 105 17.50 24.43 8.74
CA LEU A 105 18.04 23.09 8.49
C LEU A 105 19.56 23.03 8.74
N ASP A 106 20.15 24.06 9.32
CA ASP A 106 21.60 24.29 9.43
C ASP A 106 22.28 23.17 10.24
N SER A 107 21.55 22.55 11.19
CA SER A 107 22.04 21.39 11.94
C SER A 107 22.30 20.13 11.10
N PHE A 108 21.76 20.07 9.88
CA PHE A 108 21.95 18.95 8.95
C PHE A 108 23.04 19.20 7.90
N PHE A 109 23.47 20.45 7.70
CA PHE A 109 24.36 20.84 6.60
C PHE A 109 25.50 21.73 7.09
N VAL A 110 26.73 21.43 6.65
CA VAL A 110 27.95 22.08 7.14
C VAL A 110 28.15 23.49 6.58
N ASN A 111 27.48 23.84 5.47
CA ASN A 111 27.60 25.14 4.80
C ASN A 111 26.21 25.79 4.63
N ASP A 112 26.14 27.05 5.03
CA ASP A 112 24.97 27.73 5.59
C ASP A 112 24.34 28.73 4.61
N ASP A 113 24.03 28.28 3.40
CA ASP A 113 23.29 29.10 2.43
C ASP A 113 21.95 28.43 2.10
N SER A 114 20.88 28.91 2.74
CA SER A 114 19.47 28.72 2.35
C SER A 114 19.07 27.29 1.98
N VAL A 115 19.32 26.34 2.89
CA VAL A 115 18.98 24.93 2.64
C VAL A 115 17.48 24.70 2.75
N HIS A 116 16.93 24.05 1.73
CA HIS A 116 15.55 23.60 1.69
C HIS A 116 15.48 22.22 1.03
N LEU A 117 14.36 21.53 1.21
CA LEU A 117 14.11 20.26 0.56
C LEU A 117 13.78 20.51 -0.93
N GLY A 118 14.70 20.15 -1.82
CA GLY A 118 14.48 20.27 -3.27
C GLY A 118 13.40 19.30 -3.75
N ASN A 119 13.58 18.01 -3.47
CA ASN A 119 12.63 16.97 -3.82
C ASN A 119 12.78 15.73 -2.93
N ALA A 120 11.72 14.90 -2.82
CA ALA A 120 11.78 13.61 -2.17
C ALA A 120 10.90 12.57 -2.87
N MET A 121 11.32 11.32 -2.82
CA MET A 121 10.66 10.18 -3.44
C MET A 121 10.65 9.00 -2.48
N HIS A 122 9.48 8.37 -2.33
CA HIS A 122 9.32 7.13 -1.60
C HIS A 122 9.19 5.97 -2.60
N ARG A 123 10.22 5.12 -2.70
CA ARG A 123 10.22 3.94 -3.55
C ARG A 123 9.80 2.72 -2.73
N ILE A 124 8.78 2.00 -3.20
CA ILE A 124 8.27 0.79 -2.57
C ILE A 124 8.48 -0.39 -3.50
N ARG A 125 8.88 -1.53 -2.95
CA ARG A 125 8.86 -2.82 -3.64
C ARG A 125 8.22 -3.88 -2.74
N VAL A 126 7.14 -4.49 -3.23
CA VAL A 126 6.44 -5.57 -2.53
C VAL A 126 6.25 -6.73 -3.49
N LYS A 127 6.64 -7.92 -3.06
CA LYS A 127 6.44 -9.17 -3.78
C LYS A 127 5.76 -10.15 -2.85
N VAL A 128 4.55 -10.55 -3.21
CA VAL A 128 3.77 -11.59 -2.55
C VAL A 128 3.68 -12.78 -3.50
N THR A 129 3.99 -13.95 -2.97
CA THR A 129 3.86 -15.24 -3.63
C THR A 129 3.07 -16.17 -2.71
N GLU A 130 2.75 -17.36 -3.19
CA GLU A 130 2.07 -18.40 -2.39
C GLU A 130 2.82 -18.78 -1.10
N THR A 131 4.15 -18.64 -1.08
CA THR A 131 4.99 -19.13 0.03
C THR A 131 5.66 -18.03 0.84
N TYR A 132 5.86 -16.85 0.26
CA TYR A 132 6.54 -15.76 0.95
C TYR A 132 6.04 -14.39 0.51
N THR A 133 6.20 -13.44 1.42
CA THR A 133 6.11 -12.01 1.13
C THR A 133 7.44 -11.32 1.42
N THR A 134 7.89 -10.47 0.49
CA THR A 134 9.01 -9.57 0.68
C THR A 134 8.53 -8.15 0.44
N ALA A 135 8.79 -7.25 1.39
CA ALA A 135 8.44 -5.84 1.27
C ALA A 135 9.61 -4.98 1.73
N GLY A 136 9.89 -3.92 0.98
CA GLY A 136 10.91 -2.95 1.30
C GLY A 136 10.54 -1.58 0.75
N ALA A 137 11.00 -0.54 1.43
CA ALA A 137 10.87 0.83 0.96
C ALA A 137 12.14 1.63 1.21
N VAL A 138 12.37 2.62 0.36
CA VAL A 138 13.51 3.54 0.45
C VAL A 138 13.00 4.96 0.22
N ASN A 139 13.43 5.88 1.09
CA ASN A 139 13.24 7.30 0.91
C ASN A 139 14.48 7.89 0.24
N VAL A 140 14.29 8.61 -0.85
CA VAL A 140 15.36 9.32 -1.55
C VAL A 140 15.07 10.81 -1.48
N ILE A 141 16.03 11.58 -0.99
CA ILE A 141 15.98 13.04 -0.90
C ILE A 141 16.97 13.61 -1.92
N TYR A 142 16.52 14.62 -2.67
CA TYR A 142 17.32 15.30 -3.68
C TYR A 142 17.44 16.78 -3.35
N SER A 143 18.65 17.33 -3.50
CA SER A 143 18.91 18.78 -3.37
C SER A 143 18.77 19.54 -4.69
N GLY A 144 18.70 18.85 -5.83
CA GLY A 144 18.57 19.46 -7.16
C GLY A 144 17.13 19.61 -7.65
N GLN A 145 16.94 20.39 -8.71
CA GLN A 145 15.65 20.51 -9.40
C GLN A 145 15.40 19.31 -10.32
N GLY A 146 14.24 18.68 -10.17
CA GLY A 146 13.77 17.58 -11.04
C GLY A 146 13.37 16.32 -10.27
N ILE A 147 12.37 15.61 -10.79
CA ILE A 147 11.96 14.28 -10.30
C ILE A 147 12.62 13.26 -11.24
N PRO A 148 13.44 12.31 -10.73
CA PRO A 148 13.87 11.18 -11.56
C PRO A 148 12.65 10.48 -12.15
N GLY A 149 12.76 9.98 -13.38
CA GLY A 149 11.62 9.39 -14.09
C GLY A 149 10.86 8.39 -13.21
N LEU A 150 9.55 8.62 -13.03
CA LEU A 150 8.71 7.81 -12.17
C LEU A 150 8.57 6.40 -12.74
N GLY A 151 9.02 5.40 -11.99
CA GLY A 151 8.81 3.99 -12.31
C GLY A 151 7.56 3.45 -11.63
N LYS A 152 6.71 2.77 -12.41
CA LYS A 152 5.66 1.89 -11.87
C LYS A 152 5.70 0.57 -12.61
N ARG A 153 5.92 -0.52 -11.88
CA ARG A 153 5.80 -1.89 -12.38
C ARG A 153 4.86 -2.62 -11.43
N VAL A 154 3.68 -2.99 -11.91
CA VAL A 154 2.71 -3.75 -11.13
C VAL A 154 2.33 -4.98 -11.91
N TYR A 155 2.46 -6.13 -11.27
CA TYR A 155 1.99 -7.41 -11.74
C TYR A 155 1.08 -7.97 -10.64
N CYS A 156 -0.18 -8.23 -10.96
CA CYS A 156 -1.14 -8.78 -10.02
C CYS A 156 -1.81 -9.98 -10.69
N GLY A 157 -1.79 -11.14 -10.04
CA GLY A 157 -2.47 -12.34 -10.53
C GLY A 157 -3.99 -12.32 -10.35
N TYR A 158 -4.54 -11.21 -9.84
CA TYR A 158 -5.96 -11.06 -9.56
C TYR A 158 -6.63 -10.00 -10.40
N ASP A 159 -7.82 -10.37 -10.86
CA ASP A 159 -8.68 -9.50 -11.64
C ASP A 159 -9.67 -8.69 -10.80
N HIS A 160 -9.49 -8.68 -9.47
CA HIS A 160 -10.41 -8.04 -8.53
C HIS A 160 -9.70 -6.98 -7.71
N PRO A 161 -10.36 -5.84 -7.42
CA PRO A 161 -9.76 -4.82 -6.60
C PRO A 161 -9.74 -5.23 -5.13
N PHE A 162 -8.65 -4.93 -4.43
CA PHE A 162 -8.47 -5.26 -3.02
C PHE A 162 -7.58 -4.24 -2.31
N VAL A 163 -7.75 -4.14 -0.99
CA VAL A 163 -6.84 -3.41 -0.10
C VAL A 163 -5.96 -4.45 0.59
N TRP A 164 -4.70 -4.13 0.84
CA TRP A 164 -3.79 -5.01 1.56
C TRP A 164 -2.96 -4.22 2.57
N LEU A 165 -2.53 -4.88 3.64
CA LEU A 165 -1.62 -4.33 4.63
C LEU A 165 -0.67 -5.40 5.18
N ILE A 166 0.54 -4.99 5.53
CA ILE A 166 1.48 -5.78 6.31
C ILE A 166 1.47 -5.21 7.73
N TYR A 167 1.01 -6.01 8.69
CA TYR A 167 0.83 -5.62 10.09
C TYR A 167 1.84 -6.30 10.99
N ASP A 168 2.44 -5.56 11.91
CA ASP A 168 3.19 -6.09 13.04
C ASP A 168 2.26 -6.17 14.25
N LYS A 169 1.86 -7.40 14.61
CA LYS A 169 0.96 -7.65 15.75
C LYS A 169 1.62 -7.33 17.09
N THR A 170 2.94 -7.47 17.19
CA THR A 170 3.68 -7.18 18.44
C THR A 170 3.70 -5.69 18.72
N ARG A 171 3.97 -4.88 17.70
CA ARG A 171 4.04 -3.41 17.80
C ARG A 171 2.70 -2.73 17.55
N ARG A 172 1.69 -3.48 17.12
CA ARG A 172 0.37 -3.00 16.68
C ARG A 172 0.46 -1.91 15.61
N ASN A 173 1.37 -2.12 14.64
CA ASN A 173 1.74 -1.13 13.63
C ASN A 173 1.52 -1.63 12.21
N VAL A 174 0.97 -0.77 11.36
CA VAL A 174 0.93 -0.99 9.91
C VAL A 174 2.30 -0.63 9.34
N LEU A 175 2.98 -1.61 8.72
CA LEU A 175 4.30 -1.43 8.10
C LEU A 175 4.19 -1.02 6.64
N PHE A 176 3.24 -1.62 5.92
CA PHE A 176 2.92 -1.30 4.53
C PHE A 176 1.42 -1.37 4.37
N ALA A 177 0.88 -0.52 3.49
CA ALA A 177 -0.50 -0.61 3.05
C ALA A 177 -0.57 -0.24 1.58
N GLY A 178 -1.54 -0.81 0.87
CA GLY A 178 -1.75 -0.47 -0.51
C GLY A 178 -3.08 -0.94 -1.04
N VAL A 179 -3.33 -0.52 -2.26
CA VAL A 179 -4.54 -0.84 -3.02
C VAL A 179 -4.09 -1.47 -4.33
N SER A 180 -4.72 -2.59 -4.67
CA SER A 180 -4.73 -3.08 -6.03
C SER A 180 -6.08 -2.73 -6.64
N ASN A 181 -6.09 -1.80 -7.60
CA ASN A 181 -7.22 -1.56 -8.48
C ASN A 181 -6.79 -2.07 -9.85
N ASN A 182 -7.48 -3.06 -10.40
CA ASN A 182 -7.14 -3.60 -11.70
C ASN A 182 -7.56 -2.60 -12.80
N PHE A 183 -6.73 -1.57 -12.99
CA PHE A 183 -6.76 -0.68 -14.14
C PHE A 183 -5.32 -0.37 -14.53
N ASP A 184 -4.71 -1.33 -15.22
CA ASP A 184 -3.85 -1.09 -16.37
C ASP A 184 -3.74 -2.42 -17.12
N TYR A 185 -4.59 -2.57 -18.14
CA TYR A 185 -4.44 -3.62 -19.14
C TYR A 185 -3.01 -3.62 -19.67
N MET A 186 -2.44 -4.81 -19.82
CA MET A 186 -1.31 -5.17 -20.68
C MET A 186 -0.47 -4.00 -21.21
N SER A 187 0.78 -3.91 -20.77
CA SER A 187 1.85 -3.53 -21.69
C SER A 187 3.02 -4.48 -21.54
N PRO A 188 3.02 -5.53 -22.37
CA PRO A 188 4.26 -5.86 -23.06
C PRO A 188 3.98 -6.03 -24.56
N SER A 189 4.19 -4.95 -25.32
CA SER A 189 4.58 -5.08 -26.73
C SER A 189 5.59 -3.99 -27.11
N ALA A 190 6.68 -3.92 -26.35
CA ALA A 190 7.95 -3.55 -26.96
C ALA A 190 8.37 -4.73 -27.86
N THR A 191 7.77 -4.78 -29.05
CA THR A 191 8.24 -5.67 -30.12
C THR A 191 9.60 -5.14 -30.55
N SER A 192 10.65 -5.82 -30.09
CA SER A 192 11.96 -5.82 -30.75
C SER A 192 11.76 -6.02 -32.25
N ARG A 193 12.09 -5.01 -33.06
CA ARG A 193 12.55 -5.24 -34.43
C ARG A 193 13.74 -4.33 -34.69
N TYR A 194 14.83 -5.03 -35.00
CA TYR A 194 16.05 -4.67 -35.72
C TYR A 194 16.06 -3.31 -36.44
#